data_AF-A0A6A5QWZ3-F1
#
_entry.id   AF-A0A6A5QWZ3-F1
#
_cell.length_a   1.000
_cell.length_b   1.000
_cell.length_c   1.000
_cell.angle_alpha   90.00
_cell.angle_beta   90.00
_cell.angle_gamma   90.00
#
_symmetry.space_group_name_H-M   'P 1'
#
loop_
_entity.id
_entity.type
_entity.pdbx_description
1 polymer ?
#
loop_
_entity_poly.entity_id
_entity_poly.type
_entity_poly.pdbx_seq_one_letter_code
_entity_poly.pdbx_strand_id
1 'polypeptide(L)'
;MNLRSRADRGLCKRMVCRNLRISATSGLCAHRHHAIGARTIRMSSRISARRLGQSALATLLPRSKLWLPCTSLPGATQRNKSNATASRTARRRNSTPPKSKARGEVEQPTAVAKPKHDAKDLDNPLLESYLKGNLAGKKSFRPQVRTGGKSTNPLFDEKRHIPGWEPSLTREKKAELEKKMQDEERAAKAAEDKKLLEFNLDPDIRLRRRLERGLVLKGVKRHGRLTKADRLARTERQCLWKSQDLPTSTKKMQKVVNQLAGKTVSEALVQLRFSPKRIARDVMKGLELAQNEAIVYRGMGLGGGKLAQKRWEAQRSQSELSSRDISLAVASQKPRSPTEQLGRPVHIELKDGSRKVVRDPSEIYIDQAWVGKGEMWKGIEQRARGRINTLRHRTTSVSFLLKEEKTRMRISEEIKKKRDNRKLWVALPDRPITSQRQYCLW
;
A
#
# COMPACT_ATOMS: atom_id res chain seq x y z
N MET A 1 -63.38 1.02 14.05
CA MET A 1 -63.70 -0.38 13.69
C MET A 1 -62.42 -1.19 13.87
N ASN A 2 -62.39 -2.19 14.77
CA ASN A 2 -61.22 -3.06 14.99
C ASN A 2 -61.70 -4.50 15.15
N LEU A 3 -61.35 -5.37 14.19
CA LEU A 3 -61.69 -6.80 14.28
C LEU A 3 -60.68 -7.54 15.16
N ARG A 4 -61.19 -8.24 16.18
CA ARG A 4 -60.46 -9.28 16.89
C ARG A 4 -60.55 -10.58 16.08
N SER A 5 -59.50 -11.40 16.10
CA SER A 5 -59.66 -12.86 16.03
C SER A 5 -58.69 -13.52 17.01
N ARG A 6 -59.09 -14.67 17.55
CA ARG A 6 -58.40 -15.38 18.64
C ARG A 6 -58.76 -16.87 18.54
N ALA A 7 -57.76 -17.72 18.41
CA ALA A 7 -57.82 -19.17 18.59
C ALA A 7 -56.42 -19.62 19.05
N ASP A 8 -56.17 -20.48 20.05
CA ASP A 8 -56.81 -21.74 20.49
C ASP A 8 -56.66 -22.92 19.51
N ARG A 9 -56.34 -24.16 19.94
CA ARG A 9 -55.55 -24.63 21.12
C ARG A 9 -55.15 -26.11 20.94
N GLY A 10 -53.98 -26.54 21.43
CA GLY A 10 -53.60 -27.97 21.55
C GLY A 10 -53.00 -28.63 20.28
N LEU A 11 -52.47 -29.86 20.33
CA LEU A 11 -52.27 -30.78 21.47
C LEU A 11 -51.27 -31.92 21.11
N CYS A 12 -50.36 -32.30 22.04
CA CYS A 12 -49.54 -33.55 22.04
C CYS A 12 -48.53 -33.76 20.86
N LYS A 13 -47.50 -34.64 20.92
CA LYS A 13 -47.02 -35.60 21.97
C LYS A 13 -45.49 -35.83 21.85
N ARG A 14 -44.91 -36.43 22.91
CA ARG A 14 -43.66 -37.26 23.02
C ARG A 14 -43.19 -37.93 21.70
N MET A 15 -41.93 -38.35 21.43
CA MET A 15 -40.73 -38.77 22.22
C MET A 15 -39.56 -38.99 21.19
N VAL A 16 -38.28 -39.36 21.40
CA VAL A 16 -37.31 -39.69 22.50
C VAL A 16 -35.93 -39.13 22.05
N CYS A 17 -34.98 -38.83 22.94
CA CYS A 17 -33.54 -38.75 22.61
C CYS A 17 -32.74 -39.87 23.31
N ARG A 18 -31.82 -40.55 22.60
CA ARG A 18 -30.90 -41.56 23.17
C ARG A 18 -29.45 -41.07 23.17
N ASN A 19 -28.73 -41.40 24.24
CA ASN A 19 -27.30 -41.09 24.43
C ASN A 19 -26.41 -42.15 23.79
N LEU A 20 -25.15 -41.82 23.55
CA LEU A 20 -24.03 -42.75 23.64
C LEU A 20 -22.77 -42.03 24.15
N ARG A 21 -22.01 -42.70 25.03
CA ARG A 21 -20.82 -42.16 25.70
C ARG A 21 -19.55 -42.76 25.07
N ILE A 22 -18.42 -42.06 25.17
CA ILE A 22 -17.08 -42.68 25.24
C ILE A 22 -16.34 -42.05 26.42
N SER A 23 -15.57 -42.85 27.15
CA SER A 23 -14.89 -42.47 28.39
C SER A 23 -13.54 -43.14 28.54
N ALA A 24 -12.51 -42.37 28.88
CA ALA A 24 -11.23 -42.83 29.44
C ALA A 24 -10.73 -41.72 30.39
N THR A 25 -10.93 -41.82 31.70
CA THR A 25 -10.08 -42.53 32.68
C THR A 25 -8.67 -41.95 32.79
N SER A 26 -8.47 -41.15 33.84
CA SER A 26 -7.21 -40.53 34.27
C SER A 26 -6.73 -41.12 35.59
N GLY A 27 -5.42 -41.11 35.83
CA GLY A 27 -4.79 -41.39 37.14
C GLY A 27 -3.57 -42.28 36.99
N LEU A 28 -2.63 -42.36 37.94
CA LEU A 28 -2.28 -41.57 39.15
C LEU A 28 -0.73 -41.73 39.28
N CYS A 29 0.05 -41.18 40.22
CA CYS A 29 -0.20 -40.57 41.52
C CYS A 29 0.86 -39.47 41.79
N ALA A 30 0.93 -38.93 43.01
CA ALA A 30 1.91 -37.91 43.42
C ALA A 30 2.80 -38.39 44.58
N HIS A 31 3.97 -37.78 44.77
CA HIS A 31 4.57 -37.55 46.10
C HIS A 31 5.62 -36.41 46.09
N ARG A 32 5.95 -35.89 47.28
CA ARG A 32 6.94 -34.82 47.53
C ARG A 32 8.24 -35.43 48.08
N HIS A 33 9.39 -34.77 47.91
CA HIS A 33 10.17 -34.12 48.99
C HIS A 33 11.49 -33.51 48.45
N HIS A 34 12.45 -33.16 49.32
CA HIS A 34 13.48 -32.12 49.08
C HIS A 34 14.86 -32.61 48.61
N ALA A 35 15.65 -31.62 48.13
CA ALA A 35 17.11 -31.48 48.20
C ALA A 35 18.04 -32.13 47.12
N ILE A 36 18.84 -31.24 46.51
CA ILE A 36 20.31 -31.28 46.31
C ILE A 36 20.96 -32.66 45.98
N GLY A 37 21.57 -32.80 44.80
CA GLY A 37 22.54 -33.90 44.56
C GLY A 37 22.95 -34.13 43.10
N ALA A 38 24.21 -34.49 42.88
CA ALA A 38 24.89 -34.55 41.59
C ALA A 38 24.52 -35.73 40.65
N ARG A 39 24.81 -35.54 39.34
CA ARG A 39 25.27 -36.52 38.32
C ARG A 39 24.79 -37.99 38.42
N THR A 40 24.11 -38.52 37.37
CA THR A 40 24.71 -39.50 36.42
C THR A 40 23.79 -39.97 35.26
N ILE A 41 24.46 -40.57 34.28
CA ILE A 41 24.10 -41.04 32.93
C ILE A 41 23.12 -42.24 32.90
N ARG A 42 22.10 -42.19 32.01
CA ARG A 42 21.64 -43.25 31.05
C ARG A 42 20.52 -42.62 30.18
N MET A 43 20.47 -42.65 28.84
CA MET A 43 20.66 -43.67 27.78
C MET A 43 19.46 -44.61 27.53
N SER A 44 19.16 -44.78 26.23
CA SER A 44 18.01 -45.50 25.63
C SER A 44 16.63 -44.82 25.81
N SER A 45 15.67 -44.91 24.87
CA SER A 45 15.64 -45.62 23.58
C SER A 45 15.03 -44.75 22.46
N ARG A 46 15.19 -45.16 21.19
CA ARG A 46 14.49 -44.57 20.03
C ARG A 46 13.30 -45.46 19.66
N ILE A 47 12.13 -44.87 19.42
CA ILE A 47 11.01 -45.52 18.70
C ILE A 47 10.55 -44.58 17.59
N SER A 48 10.35 -45.11 16.37
CA SER A 48 9.97 -44.34 15.19
C SER A 48 8.46 -44.35 14.95
N ALA A 49 7.87 -43.17 14.77
CA ALA A 49 6.47 -43.04 14.38
C ALA A 49 6.27 -43.48 12.93
N ARG A 50 5.80 -44.72 12.73
CA ARG A 50 5.41 -45.23 11.41
C ARG A 50 4.17 -44.50 10.87
N ARG A 51 4.12 -44.30 9.55
CA ARG A 51 2.92 -43.79 8.87
C ARG A 51 1.84 -44.87 8.80
N LEU A 52 0.68 -44.57 9.35
CA LEU A 52 -0.63 -45.06 8.91
C LEU A 52 -1.53 -43.81 8.81
N GLY A 53 -2.46 -43.67 7.87
CA GLY A 53 -2.97 -44.67 6.93
C GLY A 53 -4.49 -44.56 6.83
N GLN A 54 -5.02 -43.36 6.54
CA GLN A 54 -6.44 -43.03 6.62
C GLN A 54 -6.93 -42.30 5.36
N SER A 55 -6.91 -43.01 4.23
CA SER A 55 -7.57 -42.62 2.99
C SER A 55 -9.04 -43.10 2.98
N ALA A 56 -9.89 -42.48 3.83
CA ALA A 56 -11.25 -42.99 4.11
C ALA A 56 -12.38 -41.93 4.12
N LEU A 57 -12.08 -40.65 3.85
CA LEU A 57 -13.07 -39.54 3.95
C LEU A 57 -13.09 -38.65 2.68
N ALA A 58 -13.20 -39.28 1.50
CA ALA A 58 -13.09 -38.58 0.20
C ALA A 58 -14.28 -38.82 -0.76
N THR A 59 -15.37 -39.44 -0.29
CA THR A 59 -16.44 -40.01 -1.13
C THR A 59 -17.78 -39.28 -1.11
N LEU A 60 -17.98 -38.28 -0.25
CA LEU A 60 -19.27 -37.57 -0.09
C LEU A 60 -19.16 -36.04 -0.19
N LEU A 61 -18.61 -35.54 -1.31
CA LEU A 61 -18.80 -34.15 -1.76
C LEU A 61 -19.09 -34.13 -3.28
N PRO A 62 -20.13 -33.39 -3.74
CA PRO A 62 -20.45 -33.33 -5.16
C PRO A 62 -19.34 -32.61 -5.94
N ARG A 63 -18.76 -33.29 -6.93
CA ARG A 63 -17.71 -32.73 -7.81
C ARG A 63 -18.30 -31.66 -8.73
N SER A 64 -18.16 -30.38 -8.34
CA SER A 64 -18.45 -29.24 -9.20
C SER A 64 -17.46 -29.19 -10.39
N LYS A 65 -17.87 -29.75 -11.52
CA LYS A 65 -17.16 -29.70 -12.81
C LYS A 65 -17.14 -28.27 -13.38
N LEU A 66 -16.41 -27.33 -12.76
CA LEU A 66 -16.05 -26.02 -13.33
C LEU A 66 -14.93 -25.31 -12.52
N TRP A 67 -13.91 -26.07 -12.08
CA TRP A 67 -12.65 -25.47 -11.61
C TRP A 67 -11.81 -24.99 -12.79
N LEU A 68 -12.07 -23.77 -13.24
CA LEU A 68 -11.13 -23.02 -14.07
C LEU A 68 -9.83 -22.83 -13.26
N PRO A 69 -8.66 -23.26 -13.77
CA PRO A 69 -7.39 -22.94 -13.11
C PRO A 69 -7.23 -21.42 -13.06
N CYS A 70 -6.77 -20.90 -11.93
CA CYS A 70 -6.53 -19.46 -11.78
C CYS A 70 -5.44 -19.03 -12.75
N THR A 71 -5.84 -18.41 -13.87
CA THR A 71 -4.90 -17.92 -14.88
C THR A 71 -3.98 -16.89 -14.26
N SER A 72 -2.69 -17.01 -14.54
CA SER A 72 -1.69 -16.02 -14.16
C SER A 72 -2.08 -14.66 -14.73
N LEU A 73 -2.01 -13.63 -13.88
CA LEU A 73 -2.21 -12.22 -14.21
C LEU A 73 -1.72 -11.88 -15.63
N PRO A 74 -2.53 -11.25 -16.49
CA PRO A 74 -2.04 -10.47 -17.63
C PRO A 74 -1.39 -9.17 -17.11
N GLY A 75 -0.42 -9.30 -16.20
CA GLY A 75 0.28 -8.23 -15.49
C GLY A 75 1.38 -7.57 -16.33
N ALA A 76 1.09 -7.38 -17.61
CA ALA A 76 2.01 -6.81 -18.60
C ALA A 76 1.23 -6.06 -19.69
N THR A 77 0.34 -5.14 -19.29
CA THR A 77 0.07 -3.96 -20.11
C THR A 77 1.40 -3.22 -20.27
N GLN A 78 2.14 -3.54 -21.33
CA GLN A 78 3.31 -2.77 -21.68
C GLN A 78 2.88 -1.31 -21.87
N ARG A 79 3.66 -0.37 -21.34
CA ARG A 79 3.59 1.02 -21.83
C ARG A 79 3.70 0.97 -23.35
N ASN A 80 2.93 1.80 -24.05
CA ASN A 80 3.08 1.98 -25.49
C ASN A 80 4.51 2.44 -25.82
N LYS A 81 5.40 1.47 -26.08
CA LYS A 81 6.67 1.67 -26.75
C LYS A 81 6.40 1.75 -28.25
N SER A 82 5.66 2.77 -28.66
CA SER A 82 5.63 3.24 -30.04
C SER A 82 6.99 3.85 -30.38
N ASN A 83 7.97 2.96 -30.56
CA ASN A 83 9.24 3.07 -31.27
C ASN A 83 9.98 1.74 -31.06
N ALA A 84 9.42 0.68 -31.63
CA ALA A 84 10.07 -0.61 -31.75
C ALA A 84 11.00 -0.59 -32.97
N THR A 85 12.30 -0.44 -32.73
CA THR A 85 13.33 -0.56 -33.78
C THR A 85 13.27 -1.96 -34.39
N ALA A 86 12.74 -2.06 -35.62
CA ALA A 86 12.33 -3.32 -36.23
C ALA A 86 13.49 -4.07 -36.90
N SER A 87 14.29 -4.80 -36.12
CA SER A 87 15.29 -5.74 -36.65
C SER A 87 14.60 -6.95 -37.32
N ARG A 88 14.28 -6.83 -38.61
CA ARG A 88 13.64 -7.87 -39.45
C ARG A 88 14.55 -9.10 -39.63
N THR A 89 14.46 -10.08 -38.74
CA THR A 89 15.02 -11.42 -38.96
C THR A 89 14.18 -12.20 -39.97
N ALA A 90 14.51 -12.06 -41.26
CA ALA A 90 13.85 -12.79 -42.33
C ALA A 90 14.11 -14.31 -42.20
N ARG A 91 13.03 -15.09 -42.12
CA ARG A 91 13.07 -16.54 -41.84
C ARG A 91 13.40 -17.36 -43.08
N ARG A 92 14.62 -17.24 -43.63
CA ARG A 92 15.14 -18.23 -44.59
C ARG A 92 15.38 -19.56 -43.89
N ARG A 93 14.76 -20.63 -44.41
CA ARG A 93 15.14 -22.01 -44.10
C ARG A 93 16.46 -22.29 -44.82
N ASN A 94 17.34 -23.09 -44.22
CA ASN A 94 18.08 -24.18 -44.85
C ASN A 94 18.94 -24.92 -43.80
N SER A 95 19.34 -26.14 -44.12
CA SER A 95 20.04 -27.07 -43.23
C SER A 95 21.54 -26.78 -43.12
N THR A 96 22.08 -27.04 -41.93
CA THR A 96 23.53 -27.09 -41.67
C THR A 96 24.09 -28.49 -41.90
N PRO A 97 25.17 -28.60 -42.69
CA PRO A 97 26.28 -29.52 -42.40
C PRO A 97 27.51 -28.74 -41.87
N PRO A 98 28.40 -29.37 -41.09
CA PRO A 98 29.54 -28.68 -40.47
C PRO A 98 30.70 -28.48 -41.45
N LYS A 99 31.41 -27.34 -41.35
CA LYS A 99 32.73 -27.16 -41.97
C LYS A 99 33.87 -27.34 -40.97
N SER A 100 34.93 -27.95 -41.46
CA SER A 100 36.13 -28.37 -40.73
C SER A 100 37.13 -27.23 -40.50
N LYS A 101 38.16 -27.52 -39.70
CA LYS A 101 39.30 -26.63 -39.45
C LYS A 101 40.15 -26.49 -40.72
N ALA A 102 40.62 -25.28 -40.99
CA ALA A 102 41.84 -25.01 -41.76
C ALA A 102 42.62 -23.88 -41.07
N ARG A 103 43.96 -23.91 -41.18
CA ARG A 103 44.84 -22.79 -40.80
C ARG A 103 45.09 -21.92 -42.03
N GLY A 104 45.25 -20.62 -41.84
CA GLY A 104 45.67 -19.62 -42.83
C GLY A 104 45.99 -18.32 -42.10
N GLU A 105 47.00 -17.56 -42.56
CA GLU A 105 47.72 -16.51 -41.83
C GLU A 105 46.90 -15.40 -41.10
N VAL A 106 47.60 -14.68 -40.23
CA VAL A 106 47.06 -13.59 -39.40
C VAL A 106 47.46 -12.23 -39.98
N GLU A 107 46.58 -11.64 -40.78
CA GLU A 107 46.50 -10.19 -40.93
C GLU A 107 45.45 -9.62 -39.97
N GLN A 108 45.67 -8.41 -39.44
CA GLN A 108 44.79 -7.81 -38.45
C GLN A 108 43.65 -7.03 -39.13
N PRO A 109 42.38 -7.48 -39.06
CA PRO A 109 41.27 -6.65 -39.50
C PRO A 109 41.13 -5.45 -38.55
N THR A 110 41.26 -4.25 -39.10
CA THR A 110 41.04 -3.00 -38.36
C THR A 110 39.61 -2.94 -37.82
N ALA A 111 39.41 -2.15 -36.75
CA ALA A 111 38.16 -2.15 -36.00
C ALA A 111 36.98 -1.62 -36.83
N VAL A 112 36.22 -2.55 -37.44
CA VAL A 112 34.98 -2.25 -38.17
C VAL A 112 34.00 -1.56 -37.22
N ALA A 113 33.83 -0.25 -37.41
CA ALA A 113 32.90 0.54 -36.64
C ALA A 113 31.48 -0.01 -36.83
N LYS A 114 30.74 -0.20 -35.72
CA LYS A 114 29.31 -0.53 -35.79
C LYS A 114 28.62 0.58 -36.60
N PRO A 115 27.76 0.24 -37.58
CA PRO A 115 27.04 1.26 -38.33
C PRO A 115 26.24 2.12 -37.36
N LYS A 116 26.48 3.44 -37.40
CA LYS A 116 25.57 4.40 -36.79
C LYS A 116 24.28 4.31 -37.60
N HIS A 117 23.17 3.92 -36.97
CA HIS A 117 21.87 4.21 -37.56
C HIS A 117 21.72 5.73 -37.53
N ASP A 118 21.64 6.35 -38.70
CA ASP A 118 21.33 7.77 -38.80
C ASP A 118 19.91 7.98 -38.27
N ALA A 119 19.75 8.92 -37.34
CA ALA A 119 18.51 9.09 -36.58
C ALA A 119 17.28 9.46 -37.46
N LYS A 120 17.54 9.85 -38.71
CA LYS A 120 16.57 10.27 -39.74
C LYS A 120 15.66 9.12 -40.22
N ASP A 121 16.11 7.87 -40.10
CA ASP A 121 15.33 6.69 -40.52
C ASP A 121 14.07 6.43 -39.64
N LEU A 122 13.88 7.20 -38.58
CA LEU A 122 12.74 7.11 -37.65
C LEU A 122 11.70 8.23 -37.85
N ASP A 123 11.99 9.22 -38.70
CA ASP A 123 11.16 10.40 -38.89
C ASP A 123 9.97 10.09 -39.83
N ASN A 124 8.92 9.47 -39.28
CA ASN A 124 7.67 9.24 -40.02
C ASN A 124 6.99 10.59 -40.30
N PRO A 125 6.89 11.05 -41.57
CA PRO A 125 6.39 12.38 -41.91
C PRO A 125 4.89 12.56 -41.60
N LEU A 126 4.11 11.48 -41.52
CA LEU A 126 2.71 11.51 -41.09
C LEU A 126 2.58 11.67 -39.58
N LEU A 127 3.51 11.08 -38.82
CA LEU A 127 3.58 11.28 -37.37
C LEU A 127 4.11 12.69 -37.05
N GLU A 128 5.08 13.19 -37.82
CA GLU A 128 5.49 14.58 -37.75
C GLU A 128 4.35 15.55 -38.09
N SER A 129 3.60 15.34 -39.18
CA SER A 129 2.52 16.27 -39.57
C SER A 129 1.36 16.23 -38.57
N TYR A 130 1.01 15.05 -38.05
CA TYR A 130 0.04 14.86 -36.97
C TYR A 130 0.48 15.53 -35.65
N LEU A 131 1.75 15.36 -35.25
CA LEU A 131 2.29 16.05 -34.08
C LEU A 131 2.41 17.55 -34.30
N LYS A 132 2.81 18.02 -35.49
CA LYS A 132 2.86 19.44 -35.84
C LYS A 132 1.46 20.05 -35.78
N GLY A 133 0.43 19.41 -36.33
CA GLY A 133 -0.97 19.84 -36.21
C GLY A 133 -1.46 19.89 -34.76
N ASN A 134 -1.29 18.80 -34.00
CA ASN A 134 -1.82 18.70 -32.63
C ASN A 134 -1.03 19.54 -31.60
N LEU A 135 0.28 19.73 -31.79
CA LEU A 135 1.10 20.60 -30.92
C LEU A 135 0.99 22.08 -31.31
N ALA A 136 0.75 22.41 -32.59
CA ALA A 136 0.47 23.79 -33.01
C ALA A 136 -0.76 24.38 -32.31
N GLY A 137 -1.74 23.53 -31.96
CA GLY A 137 -2.90 23.91 -31.15
C GLY A 137 -2.59 24.62 -29.83
N LYS A 138 -1.36 24.50 -29.29
CA LYS A 138 -0.88 25.27 -28.13
C LYS A 138 0.55 25.85 -28.28
N LYS A 139 1.00 26.11 -29.51
CA LYS A 139 2.20 26.93 -29.78
C LYS A 139 1.95 27.92 -30.92
N SER A 140 1.20 28.97 -30.61
CA SER A 140 1.17 30.18 -31.41
C SER A 140 2.51 30.92 -31.34
N PHE A 141 3.41 30.66 -32.29
CA PHE A 141 4.31 31.71 -32.76
C PHE A 141 3.48 32.73 -33.55
N ARG A 142 2.60 33.45 -32.84
CA ARG A 142 2.16 34.75 -33.33
C ARG A 142 3.40 35.66 -33.22
N PRO A 143 3.79 36.39 -34.28
CA PRO A 143 4.64 37.55 -34.05
C PRO A 143 3.94 38.41 -32.99
N GLN A 144 4.69 39.04 -32.09
CA GLN A 144 4.08 39.97 -31.14
C GLN A 144 3.53 41.16 -31.94
N VAL A 145 2.22 41.09 -32.24
CA VAL A 145 1.48 42.17 -32.87
C VAL A 145 1.73 43.40 -32.03
N ARG A 146 2.23 44.47 -32.64
CA ARG A 146 2.35 45.78 -31.99
C ARG A 146 0.96 46.23 -31.59
N THR A 147 0.54 45.90 -30.38
CA THR A 147 -0.73 46.33 -29.83
C THR A 147 -0.64 47.83 -29.60
N GLY A 148 -1.26 48.60 -30.49
CA GLY A 148 -1.61 49.98 -30.18
C GLY A 148 -2.36 50.04 -28.86
N GLY A 149 -2.23 51.16 -28.14
CA GLY A 149 -2.88 51.35 -26.84
C GLY A 149 -4.36 50.96 -26.93
N LYS A 150 -4.80 50.06 -26.05
CA LYS A 150 -6.18 49.57 -26.09
C LYS A 150 -7.14 50.76 -25.96
N SER A 151 -8.12 50.84 -26.85
CA SER A 151 -9.30 51.68 -26.67
C SER A 151 -9.84 51.50 -25.23
N THR A 152 -10.32 52.57 -24.61
CA THR A 152 -10.99 52.51 -23.31
C THR A 152 -12.24 51.62 -23.33
N ASN A 153 -12.79 51.35 -24.52
CA ASN A 153 -13.78 50.32 -24.79
C ASN A 153 -13.35 49.45 -25.99
N PRO A 154 -12.70 48.30 -25.75
CA PRO A 154 -12.47 47.30 -26.79
C PRO A 154 -13.78 46.65 -27.23
N LEU A 155 -14.00 46.53 -28.54
CA LEU A 155 -15.14 45.80 -29.11
C LEU A 155 -15.09 44.30 -28.73
N PHE A 156 -13.89 43.76 -28.54
CA PHE A 156 -13.61 42.36 -28.21
C PHE A 156 -13.11 42.18 -26.76
N ASP A 157 -13.78 42.83 -25.79
CA ASP A 157 -13.59 42.50 -24.37
C ASP A 157 -14.14 41.10 -24.10
N GLU A 158 -13.26 40.14 -23.73
CA GLU A 158 -13.65 38.78 -23.32
C GLU A 158 -14.79 38.77 -22.27
N LYS A 159 -14.82 39.79 -21.39
CA LYS A 159 -15.84 39.97 -20.36
C LYS A 159 -17.24 40.27 -20.92
N ARG A 160 -17.38 40.90 -22.10
CA ARG A 160 -18.68 41.17 -22.73
C ARG A 160 -19.34 39.92 -23.30
N HIS A 161 -18.58 38.83 -23.48
CA HIS A 161 -19.11 37.53 -23.91
C HIS A 161 -19.69 36.70 -22.74
N ILE A 162 -19.57 37.17 -21.49
CA ILE A 162 -20.20 36.54 -20.33
C ILE A 162 -21.71 36.82 -20.37
N PRO A 163 -22.59 35.79 -20.38
CA PRO A 163 -24.03 35.99 -20.39
C PRO A 163 -24.51 36.84 -19.19
N GLY A 164 -25.27 37.89 -19.47
CA GLY A 164 -25.75 38.84 -18.44
C GLY A 164 -24.70 39.83 -17.92
N TRP A 165 -23.55 39.98 -18.58
CA TRP A 165 -22.57 41.01 -18.24
C TRP A 165 -22.95 42.38 -18.83
N GLU A 166 -23.21 43.34 -17.96
CA GLU A 166 -23.40 44.75 -18.34
C GLU A 166 -22.28 45.66 -17.79
N PRO A 167 -21.85 46.70 -18.54
CA PRO A 167 -20.97 47.75 -18.01
C PRO A 167 -21.55 48.51 -16.81
N SER A 168 -22.88 48.62 -16.72
CA SER A 168 -23.66 49.21 -15.61
C SER A 168 -23.48 48.49 -14.26
N LEU A 169 -23.21 47.18 -14.28
CA LEU A 169 -23.46 46.30 -13.15
C LEU A 169 -22.50 46.53 -11.96
N THR A 170 -22.99 46.32 -10.73
CA THR A 170 -22.19 46.44 -9.50
C THR A 170 -20.96 45.52 -9.53
N ARG A 171 -19.83 45.98 -8.95
CA ARG A 171 -18.54 45.25 -8.92
C ARG A 171 -18.67 43.82 -8.37
N GLU A 172 -19.54 43.62 -7.38
CA GLU A 172 -19.78 42.32 -6.75
C GLU A 172 -20.50 41.35 -7.71
N LYS A 173 -21.61 41.79 -8.32
CA LYS A 173 -22.33 41.02 -9.35
C LYS A 173 -21.43 40.65 -10.53
N LYS A 174 -20.54 41.56 -10.96
CA LYS A 174 -19.51 41.29 -11.97
C LYS A 174 -18.55 40.17 -11.52
N ALA A 175 -18.04 40.24 -10.30
CA ALA A 175 -17.17 39.19 -9.74
C ALA A 175 -17.89 37.84 -9.53
N GLU A 176 -19.21 37.83 -9.32
CA GLU A 176 -20.01 36.60 -9.28
C GLU A 176 -20.19 35.98 -10.66
N LEU A 177 -20.47 36.79 -11.70
CA LEU A 177 -20.56 36.32 -13.08
C LEU A 177 -19.21 35.76 -13.57
N GLU A 178 -18.10 36.45 -13.28
CA GLU A 178 -16.75 35.96 -13.57
C GLU A 178 -16.43 34.63 -12.87
N LYS A 179 -16.88 34.45 -11.61
CA LYS A 179 -16.72 33.17 -10.90
C LYS A 179 -17.55 32.06 -11.52
N LYS A 180 -18.82 32.31 -11.83
CA LYS A 180 -19.73 31.32 -12.48
C LYS A 180 -19.13 30.83 -13.79
N MET A 181 -18.70 31.73 -14.67
CA MET A 181 -18.03 31.37 -15.92
C MET A 181 -16.74 30.57 -15.70
N GLN A 182 -15.90 30.95 -14.71
CA GLN A 182 -14.70 30.18 -14.39
C GLN A 182 -15.01 28.78 -13.88
N ASP A 183 -16.08 28.59 -13.09
CA ASP A 183 -16.47 27.28 -12.57
C ASP A 183 -17.19 26.42 -13.63
N GLU A 184 -17.94 27.04 -14.56
CA GLU A 184 -18.47 26.38 -15.75
C GLU A 184 -17.34 25.96 -16.71
N GLU A 185 -16.35 26.83 -16.97
CA GLU A 185 -15.14 26.47 -17.73
C GLU A 185 -14.35 25.34 -17.07
N ARG A 186 -14.21 25.35 -15.73
CA ARG A 186 -13.56 24.27 -14.97
C ARG A 186 -14.35 22.96 -15.10
N ALA A 187 -15.68 23.01 -15.02
CA ALA A 187 -16.55 21.86 -15.19
C ALA A 187 -16.49 21.29 -16.62
N ALA A 188 -16.49 22.14 -17.64
CA ALA A 188 -16.33 21.76 -19.05
C ALA A 188 -14.98 21.09 -19.29
N LYS A 189 -13.87 21.72 -18.86
CA LYS A 189 -12.51 21.14 -18.98
C LYS A 189 -12.38 19.82 -18.22
N ALA A 190 -12.96 19.71 -17.02
CA ALA A 190 -12.99 18.46 -16.28
C ALA A 190 -13.85 17.36 -16.96
N ALA A 191 -14.89 17.73 -17.70
CA ALA A 191 -15.68 16.80 -18.51
C ALA A 191 -14.93 16.34 -19.78
N GLU A 192 -14.18 17.22 -20.43
CA GLU A 192 -13.27 16.89 -21.52
C GLU A 192 -12.13 15.98 -21.05
N ASP A 193 -11.43 16.34 -19.97
CA ASP A 193 -10.38 15.51 -19.35
C ASP A 193 -10.93 14.13 -18.98
N LYS A 194 -12.13 14.07 -18.39
CA LYS A 194 -12.81 12.80 -18.09
C LYS A 194 -13.06 11.98 -19.36
N LYS A 195 -13.55 12.59 -20.45
CA LYS A 195 -13.81 11.92 -21.74
C LYS A 195 -12.52 11.41 -22.39
N LEU A 196 -11.42 12.16 -22.29
CA LEU A 196 -10.09 11.75 -22.76
C LEU A 196 -9.50 10.61 -21.92
N LEU A 197 -9.79 10.59 -20.61
CA LEU A 197 -9.30 9.58 -19.69
C LEU A 197 -10.18 8.34 -19.58
N GLU A 198 -11.45 8.38 -20.01
CA GLU A 198 -12.45 7.30 -19.84
C GLU A 198 -11.93 5.95 -20.36
N PHE A 199 -11.31 5.93 -21.54
CA PHE A 199 -10.71 4.71 -22.12
C PHE A 199 -9.58 4.10 -21.26
N ASN A 200 -8.82 4.93 -20.54
CA ASN A 200 -7.71 4.51 -19.69
C ASN A 200 -8.14 4.18 -18.25
N LEU A 201 -9.20 4.82 -17.75
CA LEU A 201 -9.74 4.63 -16.40
C LEU A 201 -10.75 3.48 -16.31
N ASP A 202 -11.61 3.34 -17.32
CA ASP A 202 -12.75 2.43 -17.34
C ASP A 202 -12.79 1.56 -18.63
N PRO A 203 -11.72 0.80 -18.96
CA PRO A 203 -11.66 0.01 -20.19
C PRO A 203 -12.77 -1.05 -20.32
N ASP A 204 -13.31 -1.54 -19.21
CA ASP A 204 -14.34 -2.59 -19.15
C ASP A 204 -15.61 -2.14 -18.40
N ILE A 205 -16.34 -1.17 -18.96
CA ILE A 205 -17.58 -0.61 -18.39
C ILE A 205 -18.57 -1.70 -17.95
N ARG A 206 -18.70 -2.80 -18.71
CA ARG A 206 -19.61 -3.92 -18.39
C ARG A 206 -19.21 -4.67 -17.11
N LEU A 207 -17.90 -4.90 -16.90
CA LEU A 207 -17.41 -5.57 -15.70
C LEU A 207 -17.53 -4.67 -14.47
N ARG A 208 -17.23 -3.37 -14.63
CA ARG A 208 -17.43 -2.36 -13.58
C ARG A 208 -18.88 -2.31 -13.10
N ARG A 209 -19.86 -2.18 -14.01
CA ARG A 209 -21.30 -2.16 -13.65
C ARG A 209 -21.75 -3.44 -12.91
N ARG A 210 -21.22 -4.61 -13.29
CA ARG A 210 -21.47 -5.88 -12.59
C ARG A 210 -20.89 -5.88 -11.17
N LEU A 211 -19.68 -5.34 -11.00
CA LEU A 211 -19.01 -5.18 -9.71
C LEU A 211 -19.76 -4.19 -8.80
N GLU A 212 -20.15 -3.03 -9.33
CA GLU A 212 -20.93 -2.00 -8.62
C GLU A 212 -22.26 -2.59 -8.11
N ARG A 213 -23.05 -3.26 -8.96
CA ARG A 213 -24.27 -3.98 -8.54
C ARG A 213 -23.97 -5.00 -7.43
N GLY A 214 -22.85 -5.72 -7.53
CA GLY A 214 -22.41 -6.67 -6.50
C GLY A 214 -22.04 -6.02 -5.16
N LEU A 215 -21.49 -4.80 -5.17
CA LEU A 215 -21.20 -4.02 -3.95
C LEU A 215 -22.48 -3.42 -3.35
N VAL A 216 -23.37 -2.86 -4.16
CA VAL A 216 -24.66 -2.33 -3.71
C VAL A 216 -25.49 -3.43 -3.02
N LEU A 217 -25.61 -4.61 -3.64
CA LEU A 217 -26.31 -5.75 -3.04
C LEU A 217 -25.67 -6.23 -1.73
N LYS A 218 -24.33 -6.15 -1.59
CA LYS A 218 -23.64 -6.44 -0.31
C LYS A 218 -23.93 -5.37 0.76
N GLY A 219 -24.07 -4.10 0.37
CA GLY A 219 -24.46 -3.01 1.26
C GLY A 219 -25.90 -3.15 1.77
N VAL A 220 -26.83 -3.43 0.87
CA VAL A 220 -28.25 -3.70 1.19
C VAL A 220 -28.39 -4.91 2.11
N LYS A 221 -27.71 -6.03 1.80
CA LYS A 221 -27.68 -7.24 2.67
C LYS A 221 -27.08 -7.03 4.07
N ARG A 222 -26.38 -5.90 4.30
CA ARG A 222 -25.87 -5.50 5.63
C ARG A 222 -26.71 -4.41 6.29
N HIS A 223 -27.79 -3.95 5.66
CA HIS A 223 -28.57 -2.79 6.09
C HIS A 223 -27.68 -1.57 6.40
N GLY A 224 -26.69 -1.31 5.52
CA GLY A 224 -25.71 -0.23 5.69
C GLY A 224 -24.63 -0.45 6.77
N ARG A 225 -24.68 -1.52 7.57
CA ARG A 225 -23.71 -1.79 8.65
C ARG A 225 -22.29 -2.02 8.09
N LEU A 226 -21.38 -1.09 8.38
CA LEU A 226 -19.96 -1.16 8.02
C LEU A 226 -19.21 -2.18 8.90
N THR A 227 -18.32 -2.97 8.31
CA THR A 227 -17.36 -3.76 9.10
C THR A 227 -16.25 -2.88 9.67
N LYS A 228 -15.46 -3.42 10.60
CA LYS A 228 -14.25 -2.74 11.09
C LYS A 228 -13.30 -2.38 9.94
N ALA A 229 -13.09 -3.28 8.97
CA ALA A 229 -12.25 -3.01 7.81
C ALA A 229 -12.79 -1.85 6.95
N ASP A 230 -14.10 -1.86 6.65
CA ASP A 230 -14.76 -0.79 5.88
C ASP A 230 -14.66 0.57 6.59
N ARG A 231 -14.75 0.58 7.94
CA ARG A 231 -14.59 1.79 8.75
C ARG A 231 -13.14 2.29 8.72
N LEU A 232 -12.16 1.43 9.00
CA LEU A 232 -10.74 1.81 9.01
C LEU A 232 -10.28 2.35 7.66
N ALA A 233 -10.67 1.72 6.55
CA ALA A 233 -10.32 2.17 5.20
C ALA A 233 -10.91 3.55 4.83
N ARG A 234 -11.93 4.03 5.55
CA ARG A 234 -12.49 5.39 5.42
C ARG A 234 -11.84 6.40 6.39
N THR A 235 -11.43 5.96 7.58
CA THR A 235 -10.97 6.86 8.66
C THR A 235 -9.45 6.98 8.79
N GLU A 236 -8.70 6.02 8.25
CA GLU A 236 -7.23 5.94 8.33
C GLU A 236 -6.62 5.96 6.93
N ARG A 237 -5.72 6.91 6.68
CA ARG A 237 -4.94 6.94 5.44
C ARG A 237 -3.82 5.90 5.53
N GLN A 238 -3.56 5.22 4.42
CA GLN A 238 -2.38 4.38 4.25
C GLN A 238 -1.82 4.55 2.82
N CYS A 239 -0.49 4.52 2.69
CA CYS A 239 0.19 4.56 1.41
C CYS A 239 1.10 3.33 1.29
N LEU A 240 0.89 2.52 0.27
CA LEU A 240 1.75 1.38 -0.05
C LEU A 240 2.69 1.81 -1.18
N TRP A 241 3.97 1.91 -0.86
CA TRP A 241 5.04 2.22 -1.81
C TRP A 241 5.86 0.98 -2.15
N LYS A 242 6.43 0.92 -3.36
CA LYS A 242 7.37 -0.12 -3.79
C LYS A 242 8.49 0.50 -4.64
N SER A 243 9.73 0.18 -4.30
CA SER A 243 10.89 0.61 -5.08
C SER A 243 11.02 -0.13 -6.41
N GLN A 244 11.81 0.46 -7.32
CA GLN A 244 12.49 -0.30 -8.38
C GLN A 244 13.37 -1.41 -7.78
N ASP A 245 13.73 -2.42 -8.58
CA ASP A 245 14.58 -3.51 -8.14
C ASP A 245 16.06 -3.08 -8.03
N LEU A 246 16.60 -3.09 -6.80
CA LEU A 246 17.95 -2.64 -6.47
C LEU A 246 18.95 -3.81 -6.52
N PRO A 247 20.21 -3.60 -6.97
CA PRO A 247 21.20 -4.67 -7.16
C PRO A 247 21.81 -5.16 -5.83
N THR A 248 21.03 -5.93 -5.07
CA THR A 248 21.43 -6.53 -3.79
C THR A 248 20.62 -7.79 -3.47
N SER A 249 20.91 -8.42 -2.32
CA SER A 249 20.26 -9.64 -1.85
C SER A 249 19.27 -9.34 -0.74
N THR A 250 18.14 -10.07 -0.69
CA THR A 250 17.07 -9.86 0.31
C THR A 250 17.62 -9.87 1.73
N LYS A 251 18.53 -10.79 2.06
CA LYS A 251 19.18 -10.90 3.37
C LYS A 251 20.04 -9.67 3.74
N LYS A 252 20.60 -8.95 2.76
CA LYS A 252 21.38 -7.71 2.99
C LYS A 252 20.45 -6.51 3.17
N MET A 253 19.41 -6.41 2.34
CA MET A 253 18.40 -5.36 2.40
C MET A 253 17.57 -5.43 3.70
N GLN A 254 17.09 -6.62 4.07
CA GLN A 254 16.22 -6.83 5.24
C GLN A 254 16.89 -6.39 6.55
N LYS A 255 18.23 -6.47 6.67
CA LYS A 255 18.97 -5.97 7.84
C LYS A 255 18.85 -4.45 8.04
N VAL A 256 18.70 -3.68 6.95
CA VAL A 256 18.42 -2.23 7.03
C VAL A 256 16.93 -2.00 7.24
N VAL A 257 16.08 -2.64 6.43
CA VAL A 257 14.63 -2.44 6.44
C VAL A 257 13.98 -2.77 7.80
N ASN A 258 14.46 -3.80 8.50
CA ASN A 258 14.04 -4.13 9.87
C ASN A 258 14.32 -3.01 10.89
N GLN A 259 15.32 -2.16 10.65
CA GLN A 259 15.67 -1.05 11.55
C GLN A 259 14.77 0.18 11.37
N LEU A 260 13.91 0.18 10.33
CA LEU A 260 13.01 1.30 9.98
C LEU A 260 11.56 1.03 10.37
N ALA A 261 11.14 -0.24 10.40
CA ALA A 261 9.80 -0.63 10.80
C ALA A 261 9.50 -0.12 12.22
N GLY A 262 8.37 0.59 12.38
CA GLY A 262 7.97 1.20 13.65
C GLY A 262 8.57 2.59 13.95
N LYS A 263 9.47 3.13 13.12
CA LYS A 263 9.96 4.51 13.28
C LYS A 263 9.07 5.50 12.52
N THR A 264 9.12 6.78 12.91
CA THR A 264 8.61 7.87 12.05
C THR A 264 9.46 7.97 10.78
N VAL A 265 8.92 8.60 9.73
CA VAL A 265 9.69 8.81 8.50
C VAL A 265 10.94 9.67 8.76
N SER A 266 10.85 10.70 9.61
CA SER A 266 11.98 11.55 10.01
C SER A 266 13.05 10.78 10.81
N GLU A 267 12.66 10.01 11.82
CA GLU A 267 13.58 9.12 12.57
C GLU A 267 14.28 8.13 11.61
N ALA A 268 13.53 7.54 10.68
CA ALA A 268 14.06 6.58 9.72
C ALA A 268 15.06 7.21 8.74
N LEU A 269 14.81 8.42 8.23
CA LEU A 269 15.75 9.15 7.37
C LEU A 269 17.05 9.49 8.10
N VAL A 270 16.97 9.95 9.36
CA VAL A 270 18.16 10.18 10.20
C VAL A 270 18.96 8.89 10.41
N GLN A 271 18.28 7.78 10.70
CA GLN A 271 18.91 6.46 10.89
C GLN A 271 19.55 5.92 9.60
N LEU A 272 19.00 6.24 8.43
CA LEU A 272 19.59 5.90 7.13
C LEU A 272 20.81 6.78 6.80
N ARG A 273 20.78 8.08 7.17
CA ARG A 273 21.90 9.03 6.95
C ARG A 273 23.20 8.57 7.59
N PHE A 274 23.12 8.05 8.81
CA PHE A 274 24.28 7.56 9.57
C PHE A 274 24.54 6.06 9.42
N SER A 275 23.84 5.37 8.51
CA SER A 275 24.03 3.93 8.29
C SER A 275 25.23 3.65 7.36
N PRO A 276 26.25 2.89 7.80
CA PRO A 276 27.42 2.56 6.98
C PRO A 276 27.14 1.53 5.87
N LYS A 277 25.88 1.16 5.62
CA LYS A 277 25.53 0.17 4.60
C LYS A 277 25.23 0.91 3.29
N ARG A 278 25.96 0.62 2.20
CA ARG A 278 25.77 1.25 0.86
C ARG A 278 24.28 1.37 0.46
N ILE A 279 23.53 0.31 0.73
CA ILE A 279 22.10 0.14 0.42
C ILE A 279 21.22 1.20 1.12
N ALA A 280 21.62 1.73 2.28
CA ALA A 280 20.86 2.74 3.01
C ALA A 280 20.67 4.03 2.21
N ARG A 281 21.61 4.38 1.32
CA ARG A 281 21.49 5.53 0.39
C ARG A 281 20.36 5.32 -0.63
N ASP A 282 20.18 4.09 -1.11
CA ASP A 282 19.11 3.72 -2.05
C ASP A 282 17.75 3.69 -1.33
N VAL A 283 17.74 3.18 -0.09
CA VAL A 283 16.54 3.09 0.76
C VAL A 283 16.08 4.47 1.25
N MET A 284 17.01 5.40 1.51
CA MET A 284 16.71 6.80 1.84
C MET A 284 15.93 7.48 0.71
N LYS A 285 16.46 7.45 -0.52
CA LYS A 285 15.77 7.98 -1.71
C LYS A 285 14.40 7.34 -1.91
N GLY A 286 14.29 6.04 -1.67
CA GLY A 286 13.01 5.33 -1.72
C GLY A 286 12.01 5.78 -0.66
N LEU A 287 12.47 6.10 0.55
CA LEU A 287 11.63 6.60 1.64
C LEU A 287 11.21 8.06 1.42
N GLU A 288 12.07 8.90 0.86
CA GLU A 288 11.76 10.27 0.42
C GLU A 288 10.67 10.27 -0.67
N LEU A 289 10.81 9.40 -1.69
CA LEU A 289 9.78 9.21 -2.71
C LEU A 289 8.47 8.69 -2.11
N ALA A 290 8.53 7.69 -1.23
CA ALA A 290 7.35 7.17 -0.52
C ALA A 290 6.64 8.24 0.31
N GLN A 291 7.38 9.14 0.96
CA GLN A 291 6.84 10.27 1.71
C GLN A 291 6.16 11.29 0.79
N ASN A 292 6.80 11.65 -0.33
CA ASN A 292 6.23 12.57 -1.30
C ASN A 292 4.95 12.01 -1.93
N GLU A 293 4.95 10.72 -2.31
CA GLU A 293 3.75 10.02 -2.79
C GLU A 293 2.64 9.97 -1.72
N ALA A 294 2.98 9.75 -0.44
CA ALA A 294 2.02 9.74 0.66
C ALA A 294 1.40 11.13 0.95
N ILE A 295 2.19 12.21 0.81
CA ILE A 295 1.69 13.58 0.94
C ILE A 295 0.79 13.92 -0.25
N VAL A 296 1.25 13.70 -1.49
CA VAL A 296 0.53 14.09 -2.72
C VAL A 296 -0.69 13.22 -3.00
N TYR A 297 -0.56 11.89 -3.04
CA TYR A 297 -1.68 11.00 -3.41
C TYR A 297 -2.64 10.68 -2.26
N ARG A 298 -2.22 10.85 -0.99
CA ARG A 298 -3.04 10.48 0.19
C ARG A 298 -3.30 11.64 1.17
N GLY A 299 -2.69 12.81 0.97
CA GLY A 299 -2.89 13.99 1.83
C GLY A 299 -2.33 13.82 3.25
N MET A 300 -1.41 12.87 3.47
CA MET A 300 -0.81 12.60 4.78
C MET A 300 0.08 13.72 5.27
N GLY A 301 0.30 13.84 6.59
CA GLY A 301 1.20 14.82 7.18
C GLY A 301 0.70 16.26 7.16
N LEU A 302 -0.24 16.61 6.28
CA LEU A 302 -0.64 17.99 6.00
C LEU A 302 -1.36 18.70 7.15
N GLY A 303 -1.85 18.01 8.19
CA GLY A 303 -2.28 18.62 9.46
C GLY A 303 -3.31 19.77 9.39
N GLY A 304 -4.14 19.87 8.33
CA GLY A 304 -5.03 21.02 8.13
C GLY A 304 -4.33 22.28 7.58
N GLY A 305 -3.16 22.12 6.96
CA GLY A 305 -2.36 23.19 6.34
C GLY A 305 -1.66 24.06 7.38
N LYS A 306 -2.44 24.90 8.07
CA LYS A 306 -1.94 25.93 8.99
C LYS A 306 -1.15 25.36 10.18
N LEU A 307 -1.48 24.16 10.68
CA LEU A 307 -0.71 23.52 11.76
C LEU A 307 0.59 22.89 11.24
N ALA A 308 0.60 22.29 10.05
CA ALA A 308 1.81 21.74 9.45
C ALA A 308 2.80 22.85 9.07
N GLN A 309 2.30 23.97 8.55
CA GLN A 309 3.08 25.18 8.28
C GLN A 309 3.65 25.76 9.59
N LYS A 310 2.82 25.97 10.62
CA LYS A 310 3.29 26.39 11.96
C LYS A 310 4.31 25.43 12.57
N ARG A 311 4.19 24.11 12.35
CA ARG A 311 5.20 23.12 12.78
C ARG A 311 6.51 23.31 12.04
N TRP A 312 6.48 23.57 10.73
CA TRP A 312 7.71 23.79 9.94
C TRP A 312 8.40 25.10 10.33
N GLU A 313 7.63 26.18 10.53
CA GLU A 313 8.08 27.46 11.08
C GLU A 313 8.69 27.28 12.48
N ALA A 314 8.00 26.54 13.37
CA ALA A 314 8.50 26.22 14.71
C ALA A 314 9.72 25.30 14.73
N GLN A 315 9.87 24.40 13.75
CA GLN A 315 11.07 23.56 13.63
C GLN A 315 12.28 24.33 13.11
N ARG A 316 12.09 25.35 12.26
CA ARG A 316 13.16 26.29 11.86
C ARG A 316 13.57 27.19 13.01
N SER A 317 12.63 27.84 13.69
CA SER A 317 12.97 28.69 14.84
C SER A 317 13.56 27.88 16.00
N GLN A 318 13.16 26.62 16.23
CA GLN A 318 13.84 25.72 17.18
C GLN A 318 15.28 25.33 16.78
N SER A 319 15.70 25.52 15.53
CA SER A 319 17.10 25.40 15.12
C SER A 319 17.88 26.73 15.16
N GLU A 320 17.20 27.84 15.43
CA GLU A 320 17.77 29.20 15.47
C GLU A 320 17.75 29.81 16.90
N LEU A 321 16.91 29.30 17.80
CA LEU A 321 16.75 29.75 19.18
C LEU A 321 17.66 29.01 20.17
N SER A 322 18.15 29.71 21.19
CA SER A 322 18.97 29.12 22.25
C SER A 322 18.11 28.42 23.32
N SER A 323 18.75 27.59 24.15
CA SER A 323 18.13 26.90 25.28
C SER A 323 17.43 27.84 26.28
N ARG A 324 17.82 29.12 26.35
CA ARG A 324 17.19 30.13 27.22
C ARG A 324 15.85 30.59 26.65
N ASP A 325 15.79 30.83 25.35
CA ASP A 325 14.62 31.41 24.68
C ASP A 325 13.45 30.42 24.66
N ILE A 326 13.74 29.12 24.53
CA ILE A 326 12.78 28.03 24.66
C ILE A 326 12.05 28.09 26.02
N SER A 327 12.76 28.43 27.10
CA SER A 327 12.18 28.52 28.45
C SER A 327 11.19 29.69 28.57
N LEU A 328 11.56 30.85 28.03
CA LEU A 328 10.70 32.06 28.02
C LEU A 328 9.45 31.88 27.13
N ALA A 329 9.59 31.18 26.00
CA ALA A 329 8.49 30.83 25.10
C ALA A 329 7.52 29.78 25.67
N VAL A 330 7.91 29.04 26.72
CA VAL A 330 7.01 28.14 27.46
C VAL A 330 6.25 28.88 28.56
N ALA A 331 6.90 29.80 29.28
CA ALA A 331 6.30 30.56 30.38
C ALA A 331 5.18 31.54 29.93
N SER A 332 5.22 32.00 28.68
CA SER A 332 4.36 33.07 28.15
C SER A 332 3.02 32.60 27.52
N GLN A 333 2.65 31.33 27.69
CA GLN A 333 1.50 30.74 26.97
C GLN A 333 0.17 30.92 27.72
N LYS A 334 -0.69 31.84 27.22
CA LYS A 334 -2.07 32.04 27.69
C LYS A 334 -2.93 30.75 27.60
N PRO A 335 -3.97 30.60 28.45
CA PRO A 335 -4.87 29.45 28.41
C PRO A 335 -5.58 29.33 27.06
N ARG A 336 -5.69 28.09 26.55
CA ARG A 336 -6.07 27.78 25.16
C ARG A 336 -7.53 27.33 25.00
N SER A 337 -8.06 27.60 23.82
CA SER A 337 -9.45 27.36 23.41
C SER A 337 -9.77 25.87 23.19
N PRO A 338 -11.06 25.46 23.15
CA PRO A 338 -11.45 24.06 22.97
C PRO A 338 -10.91 23.41 21.69
N THR A 339 -10.78 24.17 20.60
CA THR A 339 -10.27 23.69 19.30
C THR A 339 -8.79 23.26 19.36
N GLU A 340 -8.03 23.78 20.31
CA GLU A 340 -6.59 23.48 20.48
C GLU A 340 -6.32 22.14 21.19
N GLN A 341 -7.37 21.39 21.58
CA GLN A 341 -7.22 20.02 22.10
C GLN A 341 -6.55 19.06 21.10
N LEU A 342 -6.65 19.33 19.80
CA LEU A 342 -6.00 18.56 18.72
C LEU A 342 -4.46 18.58 18.75
N GLY A 343 -3.84 19.51 19.50
CA GLY A 343 -2.39 19.61 19.68
C GLY A 343 -1.89 19.16 21.06
N ARG A 344 -2.72 18.52 21.89
CA ARG A 344 -2.30 18.00 23.20
C ARG A 344 -1.44 16.74 23.01
N PRO A 345 -0.23 16.64 23.58
CA PRO A 345 0.61 15.46 23.45
C PRO A 345 -0.04 14.25 24.11
N VAL A 346 -0.24 13.17 23.35
CA VAL A 346 -0.85 11.94 23.84
C VAL A 346 0.22 10.89 24.11
N HIS A 347 0.18 10.30 25.31
CA HIS A 347 1.01 9.15 25.67
C HIS A 347 0.37 7.86 25.14
N ILE A 348 1.07 7.17 24.24
CA ILE A 348 0.62 5.99 23.51
C ILE A 348 1.51 4.80 23.89
N GLU A 349 0.90 3.63 24.08
CA GLU A 349 1.65 2.37 24.16
C GLU A 349 1.66 1.67 22.79
N LEU A 350 2.85 1.49 22.25
CA LEU A 350 3.06 0.78 20.99
C LEU A 350 2.85 -0.72 21.19
N LYS A 351 2.65 -1.44 20.07
CA LYS A 351 2.44 -2.90 20.05
C LYS A 351 3.57 -3.67 20.74
N ASP A 352 4.79 -3.13 20.71
CA ASP A 352 6.01 -3.70 21.26
C ASP A 352 6.20 -3.39 22.77
N GLY A 353 5.22 -2.71 23.40
CA GLY A 353 5.21 -2.35 24.82
C GLY A 353 5.90 -1.02 25.15
N SER A 354 6.66 -0.45 24.22
CA SER A 354 7.30 0.86 24.38
C SER A 354 6.29 2.00 24.40
N ARG A 355 6.56 3.02 25.21
CA ARG A 355 5.75 4.25 25.31
C ARG A 355 6.29 5.32 24.35
N LYS A 356 5.42 5.93 23.53
CA LYS A 356 5.72 7.09 22.69
C LYS A 356 4.81 8.26 23.07
N VAL A 357 5.36 9.47 23.07
CA VAL A 357 4.56 10.71 23.07
C VAL A 357 4.29 11.11 21.62
N VAL A 358 3.03 11.16 21.21
CA VAL A 358 2.63 11.71 19.90
C VAL A 358 2.15 13.14 20.10
N ARG A 359 2.80 14.06 19.39
CA ARG A 359 2.43 15.49 19.36
C ARG A 359 1.38 15.76 18.27
N ASP A 360 1.58 15.18 17.08
CA ASP A 360 0.68 15.37 15.93
C ASP A 360 0.07 14.03 15.47
N PRO A 361 -1.27 13.89 15.42
CA PRO A 361 -1.91 12.65 14.97
C PRO A 361 -1.74 12.38 13.46
N SER A 362 -1.37 13.39 12.66
CA SER A 362 -1.12 13.25 11.22
C SER A 362 0.33 12.92 10.86
N GLU A 363 1.24 12.81 11.83
CA GLU A 363 2.65 12.49 11.58
C GLU A 363 2.80 11.11 10.90
N ILE A 364 3.66 11.03 9.89
CA ILE A 364 3.83 9.83 9.05
C ILE A 364 4.85 8.89 9.69
N TYR A 365 4.45 7.62 9.88
CA TYR A 365 5.31 6.55 10.36
C TYR A 365 5.29 5.32 9.44
N ILE A 366 6.32 4.48 9.58
CA ILE A 366 6.50 3.25 8.83
C ILE A 366 5.82 2.12 9.61
N ASP A 367 4.61 1.72 9.19
CA ASP A 367 3.83 0.66 9.84
C ASP A 367 4.37 -0.73 9.53
N GLN A 368 4.74 -0.96 8.27
CA GLN A 368 5.35 -2.20 7.81
C GLN A 368 6.40 -1.88 6.76
N ALA A 369 7.49 -2.65 6.78
CA ALA A 369 8.57 -2.53 5.82
C ALA A 369 9.12 -3.92 5.49
N TRP A 370 9.16 -4.30 4.22
CA TRP A 370 9.61 -5.63 3.79
C TRP A 370 10.32 -5.61 2.44
N VAL A 371 10.93 -6.74 2.08
CA VAL A 371 11.77 -6.85 0.89
C VAL A 371 11.24 -7.94 -0.05
N GLY A 372 10.97 -7.55 -1.29
CA GLY A 372 10.66 -8.45 -2.40
C GLY A 372 11.92 -9.06 -3.03
N LYS A 373 11.74 -10.18 -3.73
CA LYS A 373 12.74 -10.67 -4.69
C LYS A 373 12.47 -9.96 -6.01
N GLY A 374 13.50 -9.35 -6.59
CA GLY A 374 13.45 -8.84 -7.95
C GLY A 374 13.88 -9.90 -8.96
N GLU A 375 14.17 -9.45 -10.18
CA GLU A 375 14.78 -10.27 -11.23
C GLU A 375 16.15 -10.85 -10.82
N MET A 376 16.54 -11.99 -11.40
CA MET A 376 17.71 -12.75 -10.94
C MET A 376 18.45 -13.44 -12.09
N TRP A 377 19.58 -12.85 -12.48
CA TRP A 377 20.50 -13.42 -13.46
C TRP A 377 21.28 -14.61 -12.86
N LYS A 378 21.64 -15.59 -13.71
CA LYS A 378 22.53 -16.69 -13.36
C LYS A 378 23.89 -16.48 -14.02
N GLY A 379 24.96 -16.63 -13.26
CA GLY A 379 26.33 -16.69 -13.75
C GLY A 379 26.90 -18.11 -13.63
N ILE A 380 27.88 -18.43 -14.47
CA ILE A 380 28.67 -19.65 -14.36
C ILE A 380 29.87 -19.36 -13.45
N GLU A 381 30.05 -20.16 -12.40
CA GLU A 381 31.19 -20.08 -11.50
C GLU A 381 32.02 -21.36 -11.65
N GLN A 382 33.11 -21.27 -12.41
CA GLN A 382 34.04 -22.38 -12.64
C GLN A 382 34.84 -22.66 -11.35
N ARG A 383 35.07 -23.94 -11.04
CA ARG A 383 35.84 -24.41 -9.88
C ARG A 383 36.79 -25.54 -10.30
N ALA A 384 37.82 -25.77 -9.48
CA ALA A 384 38.79 -26.85 -9.70
C ALA A 384 38.14 -28.24 -9.83
N ARG A 385 38.84 -29.15 -10.52
CA ARG A 385 38.38 -30.53 -10.86
C ARG A 385 37.09 -30.55 -11.67
N GLY A 386 36.97 -29.66 -12.67
CA GLY A 386 35.86 -29.63 -13.64
C GLY A 386 34.48 -29.25 -13.06
N ARG A 387 34.41 -28.77 -11.80
CA ARG A 387 33.15 -28.46 -11.14
C ARG A 387 32.62 -27.10 -11.60
N ILE A 388 31.33 -27.04 -11.93
CA ILE A 388 30.66 -25.80 -12.35
C ILE A 388 29.51 -25.48 -11.40
N ASN A 389 29.61 -24.35 -10.70
CA ASN A 389 28.57 -23.82 -9.83
C ASN A 389 27.69 -22.81 -10.58
N THR A 390 26.45 -22.62 -10.13
CA THR A 390 25.57 -21.54 -10.61
C THR A 390 25.55 -20.37 -9.63
N LEU A 391 26.33 -19.33 -9.94
CA LEU A 391 26.24 -18.04 -9.24
C LEU A 391 24.88 -17.38 -9.52
N ARG A 392 24.31 -16.69 -8.53
CA ARG A 392 23.00 -16.03 -8.66
C ARG A 392 23.10 -14.55 -8.32
N HIS A 393 23.11 -13.72 -9.34
CA HIS A 393 23.07 -12.27 -9.24
C HIS A 393 21.63 -11.87 -8.96
N ARG A 394 21.38 -11.19 -7.84
CA ARG A 394 20.03 -10.89 -7.36
C ARG A 394 19.78 -9.39 -7.42
N THR A 395 18.57 -9.01 -7.80
CA THR A 395 18.00 -7.71 -7.45
C THR A 395 16.87 -7.88 -6.44
N THR A 396 16.49 -6.79 -5.76
CA THR A 396 15.42 -6.76 -4.77
C THR A 396 14.78 -5.38 -4.67
N SER A 397 13.46 -5.33 -4.68
CA SER A 397 12.67 -4.15 -4.33
C SER A 397 12.31 -4.13 -2.84
N VAL A 398 12.18 -2.93 -2.27
CA VAL A 398 11.64 -2.68 -0.92
C VAL A 398 10.20 -2.22 -1.04
N SER A 399 9.36 -2.59 -0.08
CA SER A 399 8.02 -2.03 0.08
C SER A 399 7.85 -1.40 1.46
N PHE A 400 7.18 -0.25 1.48
CA PHE A 400 6.82 0.48 2.70
C PHE A 400 5.31 0.67 2.77
N LEU A 401 4.72 0.38 3.93
CA LEU A 401 3.36 0.78 4.27
C LEU A 401 3.44 1.96 5.23
N LEU A 402 3.24 3.17 4.71
CA LEU A 402 3.18 4.40 5.49
C LEU A 402 1.77 4.65 6.01
N LYS A 403 1.66 5.16 7.24
CA LYS A 403 0.40 5.52 7.93
C LYS A 403 0.60 6.76 8.81
N GLU A 404 -0.51 7.35 9.24
CA GLU A 404 -0.55 8.48 10.19
C GLU A 404 -0.60 7.97 11.65
N GLU A 405 0.09 8.60 12.59
CA GLU A 405 0.13 8.24 14.03
C GLU A 405 -1.26 8.07 14.68
N LYS A 406 -2.31 8.68 14.12
CA LYS A 406 -3.74 8.41 14.42
C LYS A 406 -4.08 6.91 14.49
N THR A 407 -3.47 6.06 13.65
CA THR A 407 -3.71 4.61 13.70
C THR A 407 -3.12 3.97 14.96
N ARG A 408 -2.01 4.50 15.47
CA ARG A 408 -1.34 4.07 16.71
C ARG A 408 -2.11 4.53 17.93
N MET A 409 -2.72 5.72 17.91
CA MET A 409 -3.67 6.16 18.93
C MET A 409 -4.80 5.13 19.10
N ARG A 410 -5.51 4.80 18.00
CA ARG A 410 -6.55 3.76 18.03
C ARG A 410 -6.00 2.40 18.46
N ILE A 411 -4.82 1.98 18.01
CA ILE A 411 -4.23 0.70 18.43
C ILE A 411 -3.97 0.69 19.95
N SER A 412 -3.49 1.80 20.53
CA SER A 412 -3.30 1.95 21.98
C SER A 412 -4.63 2.00 22.74
N GLU A 413 -5.66 2.66 22.20
CA GLU A 413 -7.03 2.61 22.74
C GLU A 413 -7.61 1.19 22.72
N GLU A 414 -7.41 0.44 21.62
CA GLU A 414 -7.81 -0.96 21.51
C GLU A 414 -7.01 -1.87 22.44
N ILE A 415 -5.72 -1.59 22.66
CA ILE A 415 -4.90 -2.29 23.65
C ILE A 415 -5.39 -2.00 25.06
N LYS A 416 -5.64 -0.72 25.41
CA LYS A 416 -6.17 -0.30 26.71
C LYS A 416 -7.52 -0.96 26.96
N LYS A 417 -8.49 -0.80 26.05
CA LYS A 417 -9.80 -1.47 26.13
C LYS A 417 -9.70 -2.99 26.18
N LYS A 418 -8.69 -3.61 25.55
CA LYS A 418 -8.40 -5.06 25.66
C LYS A 418 -7.69 -5.44 26.97
N ARG A 419 -7.17 -4.50 27.76
CA ARG A 419 -6.77 -4.72 29.16
C ARG A 419 -7.95 -4.50 30.10
N ASP A 420 -8.69 -3.40 29.94
CA ASP A 420 -9.88 -3.05 30.73
C ASP A 420 -10.95 -4.15 30.63
N ASN A 421 -11.12 -4.77 29.45
CA ASN A 421 -12.03 -5.91 29.23
C ASN A 421 -11.48 -7.27 29.73
N ARG A 422 -10.28 -7.35 30.31
CA ARG A 422 -9.83 -8.61 30.94
C ARG A 422 -10.51 -8.73 32.30
N LYS A 423 -11.03 -9.92 32.60
CA LYS A 423 -11.40 -10.25 33.97
C LYS A 423 -10.19 -10.06 34.88
N LEU A 424 -10.41 -9.44 36.04
CA LEU A 424 -9.41 -9.35 37.10
C LEU A 424 -8.98 -10.76 37.51
N TRP A 425 -7.72 -10.91 37.94
CA TRP A 425 -7.27 -12.17 38.53
C TRP A 425 -7.90 -12.35 39.91
N VAL A 426 -8.48 -13.52 40.16
CA VAL A 426 -9.12 -13.91 41.42
C VAL A 426 -8.38 -15.13 41.95
N ALA A 427 -8.05 -15.14 43.25
CA ALA A 427 -7.27 -16.21 43.87
C ALA A 427 -7.94 -17.58 43.78
N LEU A 428 -9.27 -17.62 43.97
CA LEU A 428 -10.13 -18.79 43.76
C LEU A 428 -11.10 -18.48 42.60
N PRO A 429 -10.76 -18.83 41.35
CA PRO A 429 -11.59 -18.51 40.20
C PRO A 429 -12.62 -19.62 39.91
N ASP A 430 -13.88 -19.23 39.67
CA ASP A 430 -14.95 -20.14 39.25
C ASP A 430 -14.64 -20.77 37.88
N ARG A 431 -14.09 -21.98 37.90
CA ARG A 431 -13.86 -22.79 36.70
C ARG A 431 -15.09 -23.67 36.45
N PRO A 432 -15.70 -23.63 35.27
CA PRO A 432 -16.82 -24.51 34.97
C PRO A 432 -16.36 -25.98 35.02
N ILE A 433 -17.16 -26.84 35.65
CA ILE A 433 -16.91 -28.28 35.68
C ILE A 433 -17.11 -28.80 34.24
N THR A 434 -16.01 -29.15 33.59
CA THR A 434 -15.98 -29.51 32.16
C THR A 434 -16.52 -30.92 31.85
N SER A 435 -16.88 -31.69 32.88
CA SER A 435 -17.40 -33.06 32.74
C SER A 435 -18.84 -33.15 33.22
N GLN A 436 -19.75 -33.54 32.31
CA GLN A 436 -21.15 -33.80 32.64
C GLN A 436 -21.31 -35.28 33.04
N ARG A 437 -22.00 -35.52 34.16
CA ARG A 437 -22.50 -36.85 34.56
C ARG A 437 -24.03 -36.86 34.50
N GLN A 438 -24.62 -38.05 34.47
CA GLN A 438 -26.08 -38.26 34.39
C GLN A 438 -26.73 -38.45 35.78
N TYR A 439 -25.97 -38.13 36.83
CA TYR A 439 -26.36 -38.20 38.24
C TYR A 439 -25.58 -37.12 39.00
N CYS A 440 -26.14 -36.60 40.10
CA CYS A 440 -25.46 -35.66 40.98
C CYS A 440 -24.36 -36.38 41.77
N LEU A 441 -23.31 -35.66 42.16
CA LEU A 441 -22.21 -36.16 42.99
C LEU A 441 -22.23 -35.57 44.41
N TRP A 442 -22.88 -34.41 44.51
CA TRP A 442 -23.17 -33.55 45.65
C TRP A 442 -24.31 -32.62 45.17
#